data_AF-A0A3M1DL00-F1
#
_entry.id   AF-A0A3M1DL00-F1
#
_cell.length_a   1.000
_cell.length_b   1.000
_cell.length_c   1.000
_cell.angle_alpha   90.00
_cell.angle_beta   90.00
_cell.angle_gamma   90.00
#
_symmetry.space_group_name_H-M   'P 1'
#
loop_
_entity.id
_entity.type
_entity.pdbx_description
1 polymer ?
#
loop_
_entity_poly.entity_id
_entity_poly.type
_entity_poly.pdbx_seq_one_letter_code
_entity_poly.pdbx_strand_id
1 'polypeptide(L)'
;MKAHTVPAVPLSLLSQRDPTWARDFEAILKAYEMAGGKVSALQSDRIASAVISANRVLLVNEIPGVHIEAEETPTGIRAHIRVDPGTYVEYPVHLCFGMIPQEGVQEILPTFEIGEGAEVGFLAHCTFPNAVNLQHLMNATIRVGPGATMRYTEAHYHGPYGGVAVLPTSHVIVEEGGRFENEFNLTHGRVGRMDIRMEVDVAARGVAELLIKAYGMGDDHIRAEETIRLNGPDARSLTKTRIAVRDRAIGEVYTTTEGNAPGARGHMD
;
A
#
# COMPACT_ATOMS: atom_id res chain seq x y z
N MET A 1 -40.71 38.83 -3.87
CA MET A 1 -39.30 38.55 -3.54
C MET A 1 -39.12 37.05 -3.55
N LYS A 2 -38.41 36.50 -4.54
CA LYS A 2 -38.17 35.04 -4.64
C LYS A 2 -37.02 34.69 -3.69
N ALA A 3 -37.29 33.87 -2.69
CA ALA A 3 -36.27 33.35 -1.78
C ALA A 3 -35.40 32.35 -2.53
N HIS A 4 -34.10 32.65 -2.65
CA HIS A 4 -33.09 31.70 -3.09
C HIS A 4 -32.85 30.70 -1.96
N THR A 5 -33.29 29.46 -2.16
CA THR A 5 -32.84 28.31 -1.36
C THR A 5 -31.43 27.94 -1.81
N VAL A 6 -30.46 28.16 -0.92
CA VAL A 6 -29.09 27.69 -1.06
C VAL A 6 -29.10 26.16 -0.97
N PRO A 7 -28.40 25.41 -1.84
CA PRO A 7 -28.30 23.96 -1.71
C PRO A 7 -27.53 23.61 -0.42
N ALA A 8 -28.06 22.67 0.35
CA ALA A 8 -27.39 22.17 1.54
C ALA A 8 -26.07 21.51 1.15
N VAL A 9 -24.98 21.96 1.79
CA VAL A 9 -23.68 21.27 1.78
C VAL A 9 -23.90 19.86 2.38
N PRO A 10 -23.40 18.77 1.76
CA PRO A 10 -23.53 17.46 2.35
C PRO A 10 -22.81 17.46 3.70
N LEU A 11 -23.58 17.21 4.77
CA LEU A 11 -23.03 17.01 6.11
C LEU A 11 -22.07 15.81 6.07
N SER A 12 -20.87 16.01 6.61
CA SER A 12 -19.90 14.95 6.88
C SER A 12 -20.56 13.73 7.54
N LEU A 13 -20.20 12.53 7.04
CA LEU A 13 -20.66 11.22 7.49
C LEU A 13 -20.35 10.91 8.98
N LEU A 14 -19.63 11.79 9.69
CA LEU A 14 -19.35 11.69 11.14
C LEU A 14 -20.61 11.77 12.03
N SER A 15 -21.77 12.10 11.48
CA SER A 15 -23.01 12.36 12.22
C SER A 15 -23.97 11.16 12.31
N GLN A 16 -23.70 10.03 11.64
CA GLN A 16 -24.46 8.78 11.81
C GLN A 16 -23.60 7.74 12.54
N ARG A 17 -23.69 7.70 13.87
CA ARG A 17 -22.90 6.78 14.69
C ARG A 17 -23.68 5.52 15.05
N ASP A 18 -23.47 4.45 14.30
CA ASP A 18 -23.69 3.07 14.76
C ASP A 18 -22.54 2.68 15.72
N PRO A 19 -22.77 2.09 16.92
CA PRO A 19 -21.69 1.66 17.81
C PRO A 19 -20.71 0.64 17.22
N THR A 20 -21.02 0.03 16.08
CA THR A 20 -20.18 -0.99 15.43
C THR A 20 -18.90 -0.38 14.83
N TRP A 21 -18.97 0.76 14.13
CA TRP A 21 -17.79 1.39 13.52
C TRP A 21 -16.78 1.87 14.57
N ALA A 22 -17.24 2.31 15.75
CA ALA A 22 -16.37 2.79 16.81
C ALA A 22 -15.53 1.64 17.39
N ARG A 23 -16.12 0.44 17.53
CA ARG A 23 -15.40 -0.76 17.96
C ARG A 23 -14.42 -1.25 16.90
N ASP A 24 -14.83 -1.22 15.63
CA ASP A 24 -13.95 -1.60 14.52
C ASP A 24 -12.78 -0.63 14.39
N PHE A 25 -13.03 0.67 14.58
CA PHE A 25 -11.98 1.68 14.58
C PHE A 25 -11.00 1.47 15.74
N GLU A 26 -11.47 1.28 16.98
CA GLU A 26 -10.61 0.95 18.12
C GLU A 26 -9.82 -0.34 17.90
N ALA A 27 -10.45 -1.36 17.31
CA ALA A 27 -9.79 -2.62 16.97
C ALA A 27 -8.70 -2.42 15.91
N ILE A 28 -8.95 -1.60 14.88
CA ILE A 28 -7.97 -1.23 13.86
C ILE A 28 -6.83 -0.41 14.44
N LEU A 29 -7.11 0.54 15.34
CA LEU A 29 -6.07 1.31 16.01
C LEU A 29 -5.18 0.42 16.88
N LYS A 30 -5.78 -0.51 17.64
CA LYS A 30 -5.04 -1.48 18.43
C LYS A 30 -4.21 -2.41 17.54
N ALA A 31 -4.78 -2.88 16.45
CA ALA A 31 -4.10 -3.66 15.42
C ALA A 31 -2.93 -2.88 14.79
N TYR A 32 -3.13 -1.60 14.48
CA TYR A 32 -2.13 -0.71 13.97
C TYR A 32 -0.97 -0.53 14.98
N GLU A 33 -1.25 -0.40 16.28
CA GLU A 33 -0.19 -0.43 17.30
C GLU A 33 0.56 -1.76 17.32
N MET A 34 -0.15 -2.88 17.17
CA MET A 34 0.47 -4.21 17.09
C MET A 34 1.33 -4.39 15.82
N ALA A 35 0.96 -3.73 14.72
CA ALA A 35 1.76 -3.65 13.49
C ALA A 35 2.94 -2.66 13.60
N GLY A 36 3.14 -2.01 14.76
CA GLY A 36 4.25 -1.10 15.04
C GLY A 36 3.93 0.39 14.90
N GLY A 37 2.67 0.74 14.63
CA GLY A 37 2.19 2.11 14.47
C GLY A 37 2.02 2.88 15.79
N LYS A 38 1.94 4.22 15.71
CA LYS A 38 1.63 5.10 16.85
C LYS A 38 0.31 5.85 16.62
N VAL A 39 -0.72 5.59 17.42
CA VAL A 39 -2.08 6.13 17.20
C VAL A 39 -2.11 7.65 17.17
N SER A 40 -1.29 8.30 18.01
CA SER A 40 -1.17 9.75 18.04
C SER A 40 -0.71 10.37 16.71
N ALA A 41 -0.04 9.60 15.84
CA ALA A 41 0.40 10.07 14.53
C ALA A 41 -0.76 10.19 13.52
N LEU A 42 -1.82 9.39 13.69
CA LEU A 42 -2.99 9.40 12.79
C LEU A 42 -3.93 10.59 13.02
N GLN A 43 -3.72 11.37 14.09
CA GLN A 43 -4.57 12.49 14.49
C GLN A 43 -3.83 13.83 14.46
N SER A 44 -2.72 13.92 13.71
CA SER A 44 -1.91 15.14 13.61
C SER A 44 -2.21 15.91 12.32
N ASP A 45 -2.42 17.22 12.45
CA ASP A 45 -2.57 18.16 11.31
C ASP A 45 -1.33 18.25 10.40
N ARG A 46 -0.23 17.56 10.76
CA ARG A 46 1.02 17.52 10.01
C ARG A 46 1.22 16.22 9.23
N ILE A 47 0.33 15.25 9.38
CA ILE A 47 0.47 13.91 8.83
C ILE A 47 -0.79 13.57 8.04
N ALA A 48 -0.66 13.41 6.72
CA ALA A 48 -1.76 12.87 5.93
C ALA A 48 -1.97 11.39 6.28
N SER A 49 -3.23 10.96 6.33
CA SER A 49 -3.56 9.58 6.67
C SER A 49 -4.90 9.13 6.11
N ALA A 50 -5.03 7.84 5.82
CA ALA A 50 -6.30 7.21 5.50
C ALA A 50 -6.48 5.94 6.34
N VAL A 51 -7.68 5.73 6.88
CA VAL A 51 -8.04 4.53 7.65
C VAL A 51 -9.26 3.87 7.02
N ILE A 52 -9.09 2.65 6.53
CA ILE A 52 -10.09 1.85 5.85
C ILE A 52 -10.37 0.59 6.67
N SER A 53 -11.63 0.37 7.01
CA SER A 53 -12.14 -0.84 7.65
C SER A 53 -13.01 -1.61 6.68
N ALA A 54 -12.59 -2.80 6.27
CA ALA A 54 -13.25 -3.55 5.21
C ALA A 54 -13.40 -2.70 3.95
N ASN A 55 -14.62 -2.27 3.66
CA ASN A 55 -14.97 -1.40 2.54
C ASN A 55 -15.40 0.01 2.97
N ARG A 56 -15.19 0.36 4.24
CA ARG A 56 -15.59 1.65 4.82
C ARG A 56 -14.41 2.57 5.01
N VAL A 57 -14.56 3.82 4.59
CA VAL A 57 -13.58 4.88 4.83
C VAL A 57 -13.90 5.52 6.18
N LEU A 58 -13.07 5.24 7.19
CA LEU A 58 -13.30 5.74 8.55
C LEU A 58 -12.70 7.12 8.78
N LEU A 59 -11.53 7.36 8.19
CA LEU A 59 -10.79 8.63 8.32
C LEU A 59 -10.02 8.90 7.03
N VAL A 60 -10.06 10.15 6.59
CA VAL A 60 -9.11 10.71 5.64
C VAL A 60 -8.65 12.05 6.22
N ASN A 61 -7.34 12.24 6.27
CA ASN A 61 -6.69 13.48 6.65
C ASN A 61 -5.70 13.85 5.56
N GLU A 62 -5.80 15.07 5.07
CA GLU A 62 -4.94 15.63 4.04
C GLU A 62 -4.06 16.73 4.64
N ILE A 63 -2.94 17.01 3.97
CA ILE A 63 -2.06 18.12 4.29
C ILE A 63 -1.75 18.88 2.99
N PRO A 64 -1.28 20.14 3.06
CA PRO A 64 -0.94 20.89 1.85
C PRO A 64 -0.02 20.09 0.91
N GLY A 65 -0.43 19.93 -0.35
CA GLY A 65 0.30 19.20 -1.37
C GLY A 65 0.02 17.69 -1.44
N VAL A 66 -0.75 17.11 -0.52
CA VAL A 66 -1.13 15.69 -0.51
C VAL A 66 -2.66 15.57 -0.52
N HIS A 67 -3.19 14.97 -1.57
CA HIS A 67 -4.62 14.77 -1.80
C HIS A 67 -4.94 13.28 -1.75
N ILE A 68 -5.98 12.89 -1.03
CA ILE A 68 -6.42 11.51 -0.85
C ILE A 68 -7.93 11.46 -1.05
N GLU A 69 -8.34 10.92 -2.19
CA GLU A 69 -9.74 10.61 -2.47
C GLU A 69 -9.96 9.12 -2.26
N ALA A 70 -11.04 8.74 -1.57
CA ALA A 70 -11.38 7.34 -1.34
C ALA A 70 -12.89 7.13 -1.52
N GLU A 71 -13.25 6.24 -2.46
CA GLU A 71 -14.61 5.83 -2.75
C GLU A 71 -14.84 4.39 -2.23
N GLU A 72 -15.89 4.21 -1.44
CA GLU A 72 -16.31 2.88 -0.96
C GLU A 72 -16.92 2.06 -2.09
N THR A 73 -16.58 0.77 -2.17
CA THR A 73 -17.17 -0.20 -3.08
C THR A 73 -17.88 -1.31 -2.29
N PRO A 74 -18.62 -2.22 -2.95
CA PRO A 74 -19.24 -3.36 -2.24
C PRO A 74 -18.24 -4.27 -1.52
N THR A 75 -17.00 -4.33 -2.01
CA THR A 75 -15.96 -5.27 -1.56
C THR A 75 -14.72 -4.58 -1.03
N GLY A 76 -14.63 -3.25 -1.05
CA GLY A 76 -13.46 -2.54 -0.54
C GLY A 76 -13.49 -1.06 -0.92
N ILE A 77 -12.41 -0.55 -1.53
CA ILE A 77 -12.31 0.87 -1.87
C ILE A 77 -11.57 1.11 -3.20
N ARG A 78 -11.87 2.24 -3.83
CA ARG A 78 -11.02 2.86 -4.86
C ARG A 78 -10.39 4.11 -4.25
N ALA A 79 -9.06 4.19 -4.26
CA ALA A 79 -8.35 5.35 -3.74
C ALA A 79 -7.56 6.05 -4.85
N HIS A 80 -7.56 7.37 -4.84
CA HIS A 80 -6.70 8.19 -5.68
C HIS A 80 -5.87 9.10 -4.77
N ILE A 81 -4.56 8.83 -4.72
CA ILE A 81 -3.60 9.58 -3.93
C ILE A 81 -2.74 10.40 -4.89
N ARG A 82 -2.73 11.72 -4.71
CA ARG A 82 -1.96 12.64 -5.55
C ARG A 82 -1.08 13.53 -4.69
N VAL A 83 0.18 13.66 -5.09
CA VAL A 83 1.14 14.59 -4.49
C VAL A 83 1.48 15.67 -5.51
N ASP A 84 1.29 16.94 -5.13
CA ASP A 84 1.51 18.07 -6.02
C ASP A 84 3.01 18.19 -6.41
N PRO A 85 3.34 18.67 -7.63
CA PRO A 85 4.72 18.86 -8.05
C PRO A 85 5.56 19.70 -7.08
N GLY A 86 6.81 19.30 -6.86
CA GLY A 86 7.76 19.95 -5.97
C GLY A 86 7.43 19.85 -4.47
N THR A 87 6.38 19.11 -4.10
CA THR A 87 6.00 18.94 -2.69
C THR A 87 7.01 18.04 -1.98
N TYR A 88 7.53 18.51 -0.85
CA TYR A 88 8.32 17.68 0.07
C TYR A 88 7.46 17.35 1.28
N VAL A 89 7.19 16.05 1.47
CA VAL A 89 6.38 15.56 2.59
C VAL A 89 7.31 15.13 3.72
N GLU A 90 7.35 15.92 4.80
CA GLU A 90 8.29 15.72 5.92
C GLU A 90 8.09 14.38 6.66
N TYR A 91 6.84 13.95 6.83
CA TYR A 91 6.47 12.72 7.52
C TYR A 91 5.73 11.78 6.58
N PRO A 92 5.94 10.45 6.69
CA PRO A 92 5.26 9.52 5.81
C PRO A 92 3.74 9.62 5.94
N VAL A 93 3.04 9.52 4.82
CA VAL A 93 1.59 9.41 4.76
C VAL A 93 1.18 8.03 5.28
N HIS A 94 0.28 7.98 6.26
CA HIS A 94 -0.14 6.72 6.88
C HIS A 94 -1.36 6.13 6.17
N LEU A 95 -1.25 4.90 5.67
CA LEU A 95 -2.35 4.19 5.02
C LEU A 95 -2.70 2.94 5.84
N CYS A 96 -3.87 2.89 6.44
CA CYS A 96 -4.27 1.78 7.30
C CYS A 96 -5.43 1.02 6.66
N PHE A 97 -5.25 -0.28 6.46
CA PHE A 97 -6.25 -1.19 5.91
C PHE A 97 -6.47 -2.33 6.90
N GLY A 98 -7.71 -2.56 7.32
CA GLY A 98 -8.03 -3.60 8.28
C GLY A 98 -9.26 -4.40 7.91
N MET A 99 -9.23 -5.70 8.23
CA MET A 99 -10.42 -6.54 8.27
C MET A 99 -10.40 -7.35 9.58
N ILE A 100 -11.35 -7.02 10.45
CA ILE A 100 -11.57 -7.71 11.73
C ILE A 100 -12.37 -9.03 11.59
N PRO A 101 -13.34 -9.17 10.66
CA PRO A 101 -14.06 -10.43 10.48
C PRO A 101 -13.15 -11.61 10.13
N GLN A 102 -13.63 -12.82 10.43
CA GLN A 102 -12.90 -14.07 10.11
C GLN A 102 -12.91 -14.38 8.61
N GLU A 103 -13.92 -13.90 7.91
CA GLU A 103 -14.16 -14.20 6.50
C GLU A 103 -14.55 -12.95 5.73
N GLY A 104 -14.28 -12.95 4.43
CA GLY A 104 -14.71 -11.89 3.53
C GLY A 104 -13.71 -11.57 2.43
N VAL A 105 -14.02 -10.52 1.68
CA VAL A 105 -13.16 -9.98 0.63
C VAL A 105 -12.95 -8.50 0.90
N GLN A 106 -11.70 -8.06 0.82
CA GLN A 106 -11.31 -6.67 0.76
C GLN A 106 -10.58 -6.42 -0.56
N GLU A 107 -11.15 -5.61 -1.43
CA GLU A 107 -10.56 -5.21 -2.71
C GLU A 107 -10.13 -3.74 -2.68
N ILE A 108 -8.86 -3.48 -2.96
CA ILE A 108 -8.29 -2.12 -2.94
C ILE A 108 -7.76 -1.80 -4.32
N LEU A 109 -8.24 -0.69 -4.88
CA LEU A 109 -7.85 -0.20 -6.19
C LEU A 109 -7.17 1.17 -6.04
N PRO A 110 -5.91 1.23 -5.57
CA PRO A 110 -5.23 2.50 -5.36
C PRO A 110 -4.54 2.99 -6.64
N THR A 111 -4.70 4.28 -6.92
CA THR A 111 -3.92 5.01 -7.92
C THR A 111 -3.04 6.03 -7.21
N PHE A 112 -1.74 6.01 -7.45
CA PHE A 112 -0.78 6.97 -6.93
C PHE A 112 -0.21 7.83 -8.06
N GLU A 113 -0.27 9.15 -7.89
CA GLU A 113 0.30 10.13 -8.81
C GLU A 113 1.25 11.06 -8.05
N ILE A 114 2.55 10.83 -8.21
CA ILE A 114 3.58 11.63 -7.54
C ILE A 114 4.09 12.67 -8.54
N GLY A 115 3.80 13.94 -8.26
CA GLY A 115 4.15 15.06 -9.13
C GLY A 115 5.66 15.21 -9.36
N GLU A 116 6.03 15.88 -10.45
CA GLU A 116 7.44 16.16 -10.80
C GLU A 116 8.21 16.76 -9.62
N GLY A 117 9.39 16.21 -9.33
CA GLY A 117 10.28 16.68 -8.26
C GLY A 117 9.70 16.58 -6.84
N ALA A 118 8.55 15.93 -6.65
CA ALA A 118 7.98 15.73 -5.32
C ALA A 118 8.72 14.59 -4.57
N GLU A 119 8.73 14.65 -3.25
CA GLU A 119 9.30 13.61 -2.39
C GLU A 119 8.29 13.25 -1.30
N VAL A 120 7.90 11.97 -1.26
CA VAL A 120 6.92 11.45 -0.31
C VAL A 120 7.29 10.05 0.16
N GLY A 121 7.02 9.79 1.43
CA GLY A 121 6.98 8.45 2.01
C GLY A 121 5.56 8.02 2.31
N PHE A 122 5.27 6.74 2.17
CA PHE A 122 4.03 6.10 2.57
C PHE A 122 4.35 4.97 3.55
N LEU A 123 3.56 4.89 4.62
CA LEU A 123 3.63 3.81 5.58
C LEU A 123 2.27 3.12 5.67
N ALA A 124 2.18 1.96 5.03
CA ALA A 124 0.98 1.15 4.98
C ALA A 124 0.96 0.07 6.07
N HIS A 125 -0.19 -0.11 6.71
CA HIS A 125 -0.41 -1.18 7.68
C HIS A 125 -1.66 -1.96 7.32
N CYS A 126 -1.49 -3.26 7.09
CA CYS A 126 -2.56 -4.17 6.71
C CYS A 126 -2.77 -5.19 7.83
N THR A 127 -3.97 -5.25 8.41
CA THR A 127 -4.22 -6.10 9.59
C THR A 127 -5.41 -7.05 9.44
N PHE A 128 -5.13 -8.34 9.67
CA PHE A 128 -6.07 -9.46 9.50
C PHE A 128 -5.99 -10.44 10.70
N PRO A 129 -6.35 -10.01 11.93
CA PRO A 129 -6.04 -10.77 13.15
C PRO A 129 -6.86 -12.05 13.31
N ASN A 130 -8.06 -12.12 12.72
CA ASN A 130 -9.00 -13.23 12.91
C ASN A 130 -9.20 -14.07 11.63
N ALA A 131 -8.46 -13.79 10.57
CA ALA A 131 -8.76 -14.33 9.25
C ALA A 131 -8.61 -15.86 9.17
N VAL A 132 -9.73 -16.52 8.90
CA VAL A 132 -9.86 -17.97 8.64
C VAL A 132 -10.16 -18.23 7.15
N ASN A 133 -10.89 -17.34 6.49
CA ASN A 133 -11.14 -17.39 5.05
C ASN A 133 -11.35 -15.99 4.47
N LEU A 134 -10.26 -15.23 4.34
CA LEU A 134 -10.26 -13.84 3.93
C LEU A 134 -9.41 -13.62 2.69
N GLN A 135 -9.92 -12.84 1.73
CA GLN A 135 -9.14 -12.40 0.57
C GLN A 135 -8.86 -10.90 0.68
N HIS A 136 -7.60 -10.53 0.55
CA HIS A 136 -7.13 -9.15 0.43
C HIS A 136 -6.52 -8.99 -0.95
N LEU A 137 -7.29 -8.35 -1.84
CA LEU A 137 -6.98 -8.17 -3.25
C LEU A 137 -6.55 -6.72 -3.45
N MET A 138 -5.40 -6.50 -4.10
CA MET A 138 -4.98 -5.16 -4.47
C MET A 138 -4.61 -5.10 -5.95
N ASN A 139 -5.04 -4.06 -6.63
CA ASN A 139 -4.56 -3.73 -7.97
C ASN A 139 -4.16 -2.25 -8.02
N ALA A 140 -2.86 -2.00 -7.84
CA ALA A 140 -2.29 -0.67 -7.74
C ALA A 140 -1.77 -0.16 -9.09
N THR A 141 -2.03 1.11 -9.40
CA THR A 141 -1.36 1.84 -10.48
C THR A 141 -0.56 2.99 -9.87
N ILE A 142 0.73 3.06 -10.16
CA ILE A 142 1.65 4.02 -9.55
C ILE A 142 2.41 4.76 -10.65
N ARG A 143 2.37 6.09 -10.62
CA ARG A 143 3.22 6.96 -11.46
C ARG A 143 4.10 7.84 -10.59
N VAL A 144 5.41 7.66 -10.71
CA VAL A 144 6.43 8.53 -10.10
C VAL A 144 6.94 9.48 -11.18
N GLY A 145 6.60 10.77 -11.04
CA GLY A 145 6.95 11.81 -11.99
C GLY A 145 8.46 12.07 -12.14
N PRO A 146 8.87 12.94 -13.07
CA PRO A 146 10.28 13.17 -13.35
C PRO A 146 11.00 13.74 -12.13
N GLY A 147 12.15 13.18 -11.79
CA GLY A 147 12.92 13.56 -10.60
C GLY A 147 12.21 13.37 -9.26
N ALA A 148 11.01 12.77 -9.23
CA ALA A 148 10.24 12.58 -8.01
C ALA A 148 10.71 11.33 -7.25
N THR A 149 10.47 11.29 -5.94
CA THR A 149 10.79 10.14 -5.09
C THR A 149 9.55 9.67 -4.34
N MET A 150 9.22 8.38 -4.51
CA MET A 150 8.21 7.69 -3.74
C MET A 150 8.85 6.57 -2.94
N ARG A 151 8.67 6.61 -1.61
CA ARG A 151 9.01 5.49 -0.72
C ARG A 151 7.72 4.89 -0.20
N TYR A 152 7.58 3.58 -0.29
CA TYR A 152 6.41 2.87 0.19
C TYR A 152 6.87 1.72 1.08
N THR A 153 6.51 1.76 2.35
CA THR A 153 6.79 0.69 3.30
C THR A 153 5.47 0.12 3.78
N GLU A 154 5.35 -1.20 3.78
CA GLU A 154 4.14 -1.90 4.14
C GLU A 154 4.44 -2.99 5.17
N ALA A 155 3.65 -2.99 6.24
CA ALA A 155 3.70 -4.01 7.28
C ALA A 155 2.35 -4.72 7.37
N HIS A 156 2.39 -6.05 7.29
CA HIS A 156 1.23 -6.92 7.46
C HIS A 156 1.26 -7.60 8.82
N TYR A 157 0.11 -7.55 9.50
CA TYR A 157 -0.16 -8.34 10.70
C TYR A 157 -1.23 -9.38 10.39
N HIS A 158 -0.86 -10.66 10.46
CA HIS A 158 -1.80 -11.77 10.30
C HIS A 158 -2.06 -12.48 11.63
N GLY A 159 -3.26 -13.06 11.74
CA GLY A 159 -3.59 -14.01 12.80
C GLY A 159 -2.87 -15.36 12.67
N PRO A 160 -3.09 -16.29 13.61
CA PRO A 160 -2.42 -17.58 13.65
C PRO A 160 -3.04 -18.66 12.75
N TYR A 161 -4.11 -18.35 12.01
CA TYR A 161 -4.92 -19.37 11.33
C TYR A 161 -4.44 -19.71 9.90
N GLY A 162 -3.77 -18.77 9.21
CA GLY A 162 -3.32 -18.96 7.83
C GLY A 162 -4.44 -18.87 6.79
N GLY A 163 -5.59 -18.31 7.18
CA GLY A 163 -6.77 -18.18 6.34
C GLY A 163 -6.81 -16.95 5.43
N VAL A 164 -5.69 -16.24 5.26
CA VAL A 164 -5.62 -15.03 4.43
C VAL A 164 -5.06 -15.38 3.06
N ALA A 165 -5.66 -14.85 2.00
CA ALA A 165 -5.05 -14.74 0.68
C ALA A 165 -4.71 -13.26 0.40
N VAL A 166 -3.43 -12.92 0.39
CA VAL A 166 -2.90 -11.58 0.04
C VAL A 166 -2.42 -11.63 -1.40
N LEU A 167 -3.16 -10.99 -2.31
CA LEU A 167 -2.95 -11.07 -3.76
C LEU A 167 -2.74 -9.69 -4.40
N PRO A 168 -1.66 -8.96 -4.07
CA PRO A 168 -1.42 -7.64 -4.63
C PRO A 168 -0.77 -7.72 -6.02
N THR A 169 -1.33 -6.96 -6.96
CA THR A 169 -0.70 -6.62 -8.25
C THR A 169 -0.39 -5.12 -8.28
N SER A 170 0.80 -4.74 -8.75
CA SER A 170 1.21 -3.35 -8.89
C SER A 170 1.81 -3.08 -10.26
N HIS A 171 1.32 -2.05 -10.94
CA HIS A 171 1.89 -1.52 -12.18
C HIS A 171 2.49 -0.15 -11.89
N VAL A 172 3.81 -0.03 -12.08
CA VAL A 172 4.58 1.15 -11.68
C VAL A 172 5.31 1.75 -12.87
N ILE A 173 5.15 3.05 -13.06
CA ILE A 173 5.92 3.84 -14.03
C ILE A 173 6.81 4.80 -13.25
N VAL A 174 8.12 4.67 -13.44
CA VAL A 174 9.13 5.60 -12.91
C VAL A 174 9.66 6.44 -14.05
N GLU A 175 9.30 7.72 -14.07
CA GLU A 175 9.71 8.66 -15.12
C GLU A 175 11.17 9.10 -14.96
N GLU A 176 11.66 9.93 -15.88
CA GLU A 176 13.08 10.29 -16.00
C GLU A 176 13.64 10.85 -14.68
N GLY A 177 14.71 10.24 -14.18
CA GLY A 177 15.33 10.59 -12.90
C GLY A 177 14.48 10.31 -11.65
N GLY A 178 13.29 9.73 -11.79
CA GLY A 178 12.43 9.36 -10.67
C GLY A 178 12.98 8.18 -9.87
N ARG A 179 12.51 8.04 -8.63
CA ARG A 179 12.94 6.98 -7.69
C ARG A 179 11.73 6.36 -7.01
N PHE A 180 11.61 5.05 -7.15
CA PHE A 180 10.61 4.23 -6.48
C PHE A 180 11.31 3.26 -5.53
N GLU A 181 10.97 3.31 -4.24
CA GLU A 181 11.44 2.38 -3.23
C GLU A 181 10.22 1.70 -2.60
N ASN A 182 10.16 0.36 -2.67
CA ASN A 182 9.10 -0.44 -2.09
C ASN A 182 9.67 -1.43 -1.08
N GLU A 183 9.09 -1.47 0.13
CA GLU A 183 9.34 -2.49 1.13
C GLU A 183 8.02 -3.14 1.55
N PHE A 184 7.89 -4.43 1.31
CA PHE A 184 6.79 -5.27 1.78
C PHE A 184 7.26 -6.19 2.90
N ASN A 185 6.53 -6.22 4.01
CA ASN A 185 6.88 -7.03 5.18
C ASN A 185 5.67 -7.81 5.72
N LEU A 186 5.70 -9.13 5.54
CA LEU A 186 4.75 -10.08 6.13
C LEU A 186 5.51 -11.15 6.92
N THR A 187 5.98 -10.76 8.09
CA THR A 187 6.76 -11.64 8.98
C THR A 187 6.05 -11.98 10.29
N HIS A 188 4.83 -11.45 10.49
CA HIS A 188 4.03 -11.69 11.68
C HIS A 188 2.76 -12.50 11.38
N GLY A 189 2.59 -13.60 12.12
CA GLY A 189 1.44 -14.49 11.98
C GLY A 189 1.63 -15.57 10.92
N ARG A 190 0.54 -16.26 10.57
CA ARG A 190 0.51 -17.18 9.44
C ARG A 190 0.29 -16.41 8.15
N VAL A 191 1.13 -16.63 7.14
CA VAL A 191 0.99 -15.96 5.85
C VAL A 191 -0.30 -16.38 5.15
N GLY A 192 -0.65 -17.68 5.22
CA GLY A 192 -1.70 -18.25 4.38
C GLY A 192 -1.22 -18.34 2.94
N ARG A 193 -1.93 -17.69 2.01
CA ARG A 193 -1.51 -17.57 0.61
C ARG A 193 -1.06 -16.14 0.33
N MET A 194 0.15 -15.97 -0.17
CA MET A 194 0.68 -14.70 -0.67
C MET A 194 1.10 -14.87 -2.12
N ASP A 195 0.59 -14.03 -3.02
CA ASP A 195 0.98 -13.97 -4.45
C ASP A 195 1.15 -12.50 -4.81
N ILE A 196 2.37 -12.00 -4.69
CA ILE A 196 2.72 -10.61 -5.01
C ILE A 196 3.20 -10.55 -6.45
N ARG A 197 2.65 -9.60 -7.22
CA ARG A 197 3.09 -9.31 -8.58
C ARG A 197 3.39 -7.84 -8.73
N MET A 198 4.62 -7.51 -9.11
CA MET A 198 5.02 -6.12 -9.36
C MET A 198 5.67 -6.00 -10.71
N GLU A 199 5.16 -5.09 -11.53
CA GLU A 199 5.74 -4.69 -12.80
C GLU A 199 6.16 -3.23 -12.73
N VAL A 200 7.43 -2.95 -13.01
CA VAL A 200 8.00 -1.61 -12.92
C VAL A 200 8.70 -1.25 -14.23
N ASP A 201 8.24 -0.18 -14.88
CA ASP A 201 8.90 0.40 -16.04
C ASP A 201 9.70 1.63 -15.63
N VAL A 202 11.01 1.63 -15.92
CA VAL A 202 11.95 2.66 -15.45
C VAL A 202 12.54 3.43 -16.63
N ALA A 203 12.28 4.73 -16.67
CA ALA A 203 12.81 5.64 -17.68
C ALA A 203 14.26 6.07 -17.39
N ALA A 204 14.79 6.99 -18.20
CA ALA A 204 16.21 7.36 -18.18
C ALA A 204 16.64 7.84 -16.79
N ARG A 205 17.78 7.36 -16.30
CA ARG A 205 18.35 7.68 -14.98
C ARG A 205 17.41 7.41 -13.79
N GLY A 206 16.28 6.73 -14.01
CA GLY A 206 15.35 6.35 -12.95
C GLY A 206 15.89 5.20 -12.11
N VAL A 207 15.30 5.01 -10.93
CA VAL A 207 15.69 3.97 -9.97
C VAL A 207 14.45 3.25 -9.43
N ALA A 208 14.51 1.92 -9.40
CA ALA A 208 13.53 1.09 -8.72
C ALA A 208 14.23 0.18 -7.70
N GLU A 209 13.83 0.25 -6.43
CA GLU A 209 14.31 -0.61 -5.36
C GLU A 209 13.15 -1.38 -4.75
N LEU A 210 13.19 -2.71 -4.79
CA LEU A 210 12.16 -3.60 -4.25
C LEU A 210 12.74 -4.43 -3.12
N LEU A 211 12.00 -4.54 -2.02
CA LEU A 211 12.35 -5.36 -0.87
C LEU A 211 11.12 -6.12 -0.39
N ILE A 212 11.16 -7.45 -0.47
CA ILE A 212 10.11 -8.32 0.06
C ILE A 212 10.68 -9.12 1.23
N LYS A 213 9.96 -9.12 2.36
CA LYS A 213 10.26 -9.95 3.53
C LYS A 213 9.03 -10.77 3.88
N ALA A 214 9.16 -12.09 3.88
CA ALA A 214 8.08 -12.97 4.28
C ALA A 214 8.59 -14.15 5.12
N TYR A 215 7.82 -14.54 6.13
CA TYR A 215 8.12 -15.71 6.96
C TYR A 215 6.92 -16.67 7.02
N GLY A 216 6.99 -17.75 6.23
CA GLY A 216 5.94 -18.76 6.13
C GLY A 216 6.13 -19.94 7.08
N MET A 217 5.03 -20.51 7.56
CA MET A 217 5.03 -21.70 8.40
C MET A 217 3.78 -22.57 8.19
N GLY A 218 3.73 -23.75 8.78
CA GLY A 218 2.61 -24.67 8.58
C GLY A 218 2.49 -25.12 7.13
N ASP A 219 1.44 -24.70 6.45
CA ASP A 219 1.13 -24.96 5.03
C ASP A 219 0.99 -23.67 4.21
N ASP A 220 1.65 -22.60 4.65
CA ASP A 220 1.67 -21.32 3.93
C ASP A 220 2.26 -21.47 2.51
N HIS A 221 1.73 -20.73 1.55
CA HIS A 221 2.26 -20.65 0.19
C HIS A 221 2.56 -19.21 -0.17
N ILE A 222 3.83 -18.94 -0.46
CA ILE A 222 4.37 -17.62 -0.69
C ILE A 222 4.96 -17.59 -2.10
N ARG A 223 4.43 -16.72 -2.94
CA ARG A 223 4.92 -16.44 -4.28
C ARG A 223 5.19 -14.95 -4.41
N ALA A 224 6.40 -14.61 -4.86
CA ALA A 224 6.79 -13.25 -5.22
C ALA A 224 7.22 -13.23 -6.69
N GLU A 225 6.58 -12.38 -7.48
CA GLU A 225 6.87 -12.17 -8.88
C GLU A 225 7.17 -10.68 -9.13
N GLU A 226 8.41 -10.39 -9.47
CA GLU A 226 8.94 -9.04 -9.61
C GLU A 226 9.53 -8.88 -11.01
N THR A 227 9.01 -7.95 -11.81
CA THR A 227 9.55 -7.64 -13.14
C THR A 227 9.89 -6.16 -13.22
N ILE A 228 11.16 -5.84 -13.47
CA ILE A 228 11.62 -4.46 -13.67
C ILE A 228 12.19 -4.32 -15.09
N ARG A 229 11.68 -3.35 -15.85
CA ARG A 229 12.14 -3.03 -17.21
C ARG A 229 12.90 -1.71 -17.20
N LEU A 230 14.22 -1.78 -17.38
CA LEU A 230 15.13 -0.62 -17.40
C LEU A 230 15.16 -0.03 -18.81
N ASN A 231 14.11 0.71 -19.16
CA ASN A 231 13.82 1.16 -20.52
C ASN A 231 14.57 2.43 -20.95
N GLY A 232 15.13 3.19 -20.00
CA GLY A 232 15.90 4.40 -20.31
C GLY A 232 17.40 4.29 -20.00
N PRO A 233 18.25 5.09 -20.67
CA PRO A 233 19.69 5.10 -20.41
C PRO A 233 20.01 5.32 -18.94
N ASP A 234 21.00 4.61 -18.42
CA ASP A 234 21.47 4.68 -17.03
C ASP A 234 20.42 4.38 -15.95
N ALA A 235 19.27 3.78 -16.31
CA ALA A 235 18.27 3.30 -15.37
C ALA A 235 18.82 2.18 -14.47
N ARG A 236 18.36 2.11 -13.21
CA ARG A 236 18.89 1.16 -12.23
C ARG A 236 17.81 0.42 -11.48
N SER A 237 18.11 -0.83 -11.12
CA SER A 237 17.28 -1.59 -10.21
C SER A 237 18.07 -2.32 -9.12
N LEU A 238 17.39 -2.52 -8.01
CA LEU A 238 17.79 -3.44 -6.95
C LEU A 238 16.56 -4.20 -6.47
N THR A 239 16.58 -5.53 -6.50
CA THR A 239 15.58 -6.35 -5.82
C THR A 239 16.25 -7.14 -4.70
N LYS A 240 15.56 -7.21 -3.55
CA LYS A 240 16.00 -7.97 -2.38
C LYS A 240 14.83 -8.78 -1.86
N THR A 241 14.84 -10.09 -2.05
CA THR A 241 13.71 -10.94 -1.67
C THR A 241 14.12 -11.94 -0.61
N ARG A 242 13.61 -11.73 0.61
CA ARG A 242 13.94 -12.48 1.81
C ARG A 242 12.73 -13.31 2.24
N ILE A 243 12.61 -14.50 1.69
CA ILE A 243 11.56 -15.48 2.06
C ILE A 243 12.18 -16.59 2.89
N ALA A 244 11.68 -16.76 4.11
CA ALA A 244 12.01 -17.89 4.97
C ALA A 244 10.76 -18.75 5.17
N VAL A 245 10.90 -20.08 5.10
CA VAL A 245 9.79 -21.03 5.28
C VAL A 245 10.17 -22.15 6.24
N ARG A 246 9.18 -22.71 6.94
CA ARG A 246 9.31 -23.93 7.75
C ARG A 246 8.09 -24.83 7.62
N ASP A 247 8.17 -26.03 8.21
CA ASP A 247 7.15 -27.07 8.15
C ASP A 247 6.90 -27.55 6.71
N ARG A 248 5.68 -27.37 6.18
CA ARG A 248 5.31 -27.68 4.79
C ARG A 248 5.10 -26.41 3.95
N ALA A 249 5.48 -25.24 4.46
CA ALA A 249 5.32 -24.00 3.73
C ALA A 249 6.25 -23.96 2.51
N ILE A 250 5.78 -23.31 1.44
CA ILE A 250 6.47 -23.22 0.15
C ILE A 250 6.72 -21.74 -0.15
N GLY A 251 7.95 -21.42 -0.54
CA GLY A 251 8.35 -20.10 -1.02
C GLY A 251 8.84 -20.19 -2.46
N GLU A 252 8.29 -19.35 -3.33
CA GLU A 252 8.67 -19.24 -4.74
C GLU A 252 9.01 -17.79 -5.06
N VAL A 253 10.17 -17.56 -5.67
CA VAL A 253 10.66 -16.23 -6.05
C VAL A 253 10.95 -16.23 -7.54
N TYR A 254 10.31 -15.31 -8.24
CA TYR A 254 10.50 -15.06 -9.67
C TYR A 254 10.84 -13.60 -9.86
N THR A 255 12.12 -13.30 -10.03
CA THR A 255 12.58 -11.93 -10.21
C THR A 255 13.24 -11.78 -11.57
N THR A 256 12.79 -10.79 -12.33
CA THR A 256 13.29 -10.47 -13.67
C THR A 256 13.68 -9.00 -13.70
N THR A 257 14.89 -8.71 -14.18
CA THR A 257 15.29 -7.35 -14.58
C THR A 257 15.71 -7.36 -16.06
N GLU A 258 15.08 -6.54 -16.87
CA GLU A 258 15.39 -6.36 -18.29
C GLU A 258 16.22 -5.09 -18.50
N GLY A 259 17.45 -5.24 -19.00
CA GLY A 259 18.32 -4.11 -19.34
C GLY A 259 18.11 -3.64 -20.77
N ASN A 260 17.15 -2.74 -21.00
CA ASN A 260 16.68 -2.37 -22.34
C ASN A 260 17.38 -1.13 -22.94
N ALA A 261 18.32 -0.50 -22.21
CA ALA A 261 18.99 0.72 -22.64
C ALA A 261 20.47 0.80 -22.21
N PRO A 262 21.31 1.62 -22.90
CA PRO A 262 22.73 1.79 -22.54
C PRO A 262 22.93 2.23 -21.09
N GLY A 263 23.91 1.63 -20.41
CA GLY A 263 24.24 1.99 -19.03
C GLY A 263 23.26 1.45 -17.98
N ALA A 264 22.21 0.74 -18.37
CA ALA A 264 21.27 0.12 -17.44
C ALA A 264 21.99 -0.90 -16.53
N ARG A 265 21.64 -0.90 -15.24
CA ARG A 265 22.24 -1.79 -14.23
C ARG A 265 21.20 -2.32 -13.27
N GLY A 266 21.07 -3.64 -13.21
CA GLY A 266 20.23 -4.32 -12.23
C GLY A 266 21.03 -5.19 -11.29
N HIS A 267 20.56 -5.33 -10.05
CA HIS A 267 21.01 -6.33 -9.11
C HIS A 267 19.82 -7.02 -8.46
N MET A 268 19.93 -8.32 -8.23
CA MET A 268 18.89 -9.14 -7.63
C MET A 268 19.56 -10.01 -6.54
N ASP A 269 19.03 -9.96 -5.32
CA ASP A 269 19.55 -10.62 -4.11
C ASP A 269 18.46 -11.42 -3.38
#